data_AF-A0A1A6H3R3-F1
#
_entry.id   AF-A0A1A6H3R3-F1
#
_cell.length_a   1.000
_cell.length_b   1.000
_cell.length_c   1.000
_cell.angle_alpha   90.00
_cell.angle_beta   90.00
_cell.angle_gamma   90.00
#
_symmetry.space_group_name_H-M   'P 1'
#
loop_
_entity.id
_entity.type
_entity.pdbx_description
1 polymer ?
#
loop_
_entity_poly.entity_id
_entity_poly.type
_entity_poly.pdbx_seq_one_letter_code
_entity_poly.pdbx_strand_id
1 'polypeptide(L)'
;VIEYALLKLENAYKIPNLRVQGRVCKTNLPSNTAFRGFGFPQGAFVTETWVSAVAAKCHLPPEKVRELNMYKTIDRTIHKQEFDPANLIKCWETCMDNSSYCSRKRAVEEFNQQSFWKKRGIAIIPMKFSVGFPRTFYNQVASRELKIPMSYIHLDEMNTVTVPNTIATGGSTGADVNGRAVQNACQILMKRLEPIISQNPNGTWEEWNIRTDIVMDGCYSINPAVDIGQELKYSPEGVLYTRGPNQYKIPSVTDIPEEFHVSLLTPTQNPKAIYSSKGLGEAGLFLGSSVFFAIADAVAAARKERGLPPMWAMNSPATAELIRMACEDQFTDLPITPEAEAPLGGDAVVRLTGTKYGCGSGGCGACTVMVSRYDPENKKIQYPLHWPGHALGTSGKDKEPCP
;
A
#
# COMPACT_ATOMS: atom_id res chain seq x y z
N VAL A 1 -3.15 -2.78 -18.09
CA VAL A 1 -2.86 -1.78 -17.03
C VAL A 1 -3.56 -0.46 -17.30
N ILE A 2 -3.18 0.37 -18.29
CA ILE A 2 -3.73 1.74 -18.42
C ILE A 2 -5.27 1.77 -18.50
N GLU A 3 -5.90 0.91 -19.30
CA GLU A 3 -7.37 0.78 -19.38
C GLU A 3 -8.00 0.51 -18.01
N TYR A 4 -7.42 -0.38 -17.21
CA TYR A 4 -7.92 -0.72 -15.87
C TYR A 4 -7.71 0.43 -14.87
N ALA A 5 -6.68 1.26 -15.04
CA ALA A 5 -6.57 2.50 -14.29
C ALA A 5 -7.71 3.47 -14.70
N LEU A 6 -7.95 3.66 -16.00
CA LEU A 6 -9.01 4.55 -16.50
C LEU A 6 -10.42 4.10 -16.07
N LEU A 7 -10.71 2.81 -16.12
CA LEU A 7 -12.01 2.19 -15.76
C LEU A 7 -12.27 2.12 -14.24
N LYS A 8 -11.25 2.31 -13.40
CA LYS A 8 -11.36 2.18 -11.94
C LYS A 8 -10.95 3.42 -11.14
N LEU A 9 -10.37 4.46 -11.76
CA LEU A 9 -9.88 5.67 -11.04
C LEU A 9 -10.95 6.34 -10.19
N GLU A 10 -12.20 6.35 -10.67
CA GLU A 10 -13.35 6.98 -10.02
C GLU A 10 -13.56 6.51 -8.57
N ASN A 11 -13.01 5.34 -8.22
CA ASN A 11 -13.08 4.75 -6.89
C ASN A 11 -14.51 4.83 -6.32
N ALA A 12 -14.69 5.35 -5.12
CA ALA A 12 -15.99 5.44 -4.46
C ALA A 12 -16.89 6.58 -4.99
N TYR A 13 -16.43 7.39 -5.95
CA TYR A 13 -16.99 8.72 -6.20
C TYR A 13 -17.81 8.80 -7.49
N LYS A 14 -18.97 9.48 -7.40
CA LYS A 14 -19.74 9.91 -8.55
C LYS A 14 -19.29 11.31 -8.97
N ILE A 15 -18.46 11.38 -10.01
CA ILE A 15 -18.12 12.64 -10.67
C ILE A 15 -19.05 12.79 -11.88
N PRO A 16 -20.01 13.75 -11.90
CA PRO A 16 -21.03 13.81 -12.96
C PRO A 16 -20.45 14.08 -14.35
N ASN A 17 -19.41 14.93 -14.42
CA ASN A 17 -18.74 15.34 -15.64
C ASN A 17 -17.25 14.94 -15.58
N LEU A 18 -16.94 13.70 -15.94
CA LEU A 18 -15.59 13.14 -15.91
C LEU A 18 -15.11 12.78 -17.32
N ARG A 19 -13.96 13.36 -17.72
CA ARG A 19 -13.20 12.95 -18.92
C ARG A 19 -11.78 12.58 -18.49
N VAL A 20 -11.42 11.32 -18.66
CA VAL A 20 -10.05 10.83 -18.46
C VAL A 20 -9.45 10.38 -19.79
N GLN A 21 -8.14 10.54 -19.93
CA GLN A 21 -7.34 9.99 -21.02
C GLN A 21 -6.08 9.37 -20.40
N GLY A 22 -5.53 8.32 -21.03
CA GLY A 22 -4.33 7.64 -20.58
C GLY A 22 -3.45 7.24 -21.76
N ARG A 23 -2.13 7.34 -21.59
CA ARG A 23 -1.15 6.99 -22.61
C ARG A 23 -0.04 6.16 -21.96
N VAL A 24 0.35 5.06 -22.59
CA VAL A 24 1.55 4.31 -22.19
C VAL A 24 2.75 4.95 -22.87
N CYS A 25 3.73 5.37 -22.08
CA CYS A 25 4.99 5.93 -22.58
C CYS A 25 6.06 4.84 -22.62
N LYS A 26 6.63 4.56 -23.80
CA LYS A 26 7.82 3.71 -23.94
C LYS A 26 9.04 4.51 -23.47
N THR A 27 9.89 3.89 -22.66
CA THR A 27 11.17 4.45 -22.20
C THR A 27 12.29 3.42 -22.39
N ASN A 28 13.53 3.80 -22.08
CA ASN A 28 14.71 2.93 -22.11
C ASN A 28 14.94 2.17 -20.78
N LEU A 29 13.93 2.12 -19.91
CA LEU A 29 13.96 1.36 -18.65
C LEU A 29 13.48 -0.09 -18.87
N PRO A 30 13.72 -1.01 -17.92
CA PRO A 30 13.16 -2.37 -17.95
C PRO A 30 11.64 -2.37 -18.13
N SER A 31 11.11 -3.35 -18.86
CA SER A 31 9.68 -3.43 -19.16
C SER A 31 8.86 -3.74 -17.90
N ASN A 32 8.18 -2.73 -17.37
CA ASN A 32 7.19 -2.91 -16.31
C ASN A 32 6.07 -3.88 -16.75
N THR A 33 5.50 -4.61 -15.79
CA THR A 33 4.51 -5.68 -16.03
C THR A 33 3.31 -5.57 -15.07
N ALA A 34 2.46 -6.58 -15.04
CA ALA A 34 1.36 -6.69 -14.10
C ALA A 34 1.87 -6.71 -12.64
N PHE A 35 1.22 -5.92 -11.77
CA PHE A 35 1.34 -6.02 -10.33
C PHE A 35 -0.05 -6.09 -9.70
N ARG A 36 -0.14 -6.54 -8.44
CA ARG A 36 -1.38 -6.64 -7.66
C ARG A 36 -2.20 -5.34 -7.77
N GLY A 37 -3.46 -5.43 -8.15
CA GLY A 37 -4.36 -4.29 -8.38
C GLY A 37 -4.37 -3.74 -9.82
N PHE A 38 -3.39 -4.11 -10.65
CA PHE A 38 -3.36 -3.95 -12.12
C PHE A 38 -3.70 -2.53 -12.66
N GLY A 39 -3.24 -1.48 -11.98
CA GLY A 39 -3.49 -0.08 -12.35
C GLY A 39 -4.50 0.64 -11.45
N PHE A 40 -5.28 -0.08 -10.64
CA PHE A 40 -6.21 0.53 -9.68
C PHE A 40 -5.50 1.36 -8.60
N PRO A 41 -4.45 0.87 -7.91
CA PRO A 41 -3.77 1.66 -6.88
C PRO A 41 -3.29 3.01 -7.43
N GLN A 42 -2.72 3.01 -8.65
CA GLN A 42 -2.26 4.21 -9.33
C GLN A 42 -3.41 5.17 -9.67
N GLY A 43 -4.48 4.68 -10.30
CA GLY A 43 -5.61 5.52 -10.73
C GLY A 43 -6.43 6.08 -9.56
N ALA A 44 -6.71 5.25 -8.55
CA ALA A 44 -7.46 5.66 -7.37
C ALA A 44 -6.65 6.57 -6.45
N PHE A 45 -5.35 6.35 -6.29
CA PHE A 45 -4.47 7.25 -5.53
C PHE A 45 -4.48 8.67 -6.10
N VAL A 46 -4.37 8.81 -7.43
CA VAL A 46 -4.47 10.11 -8.11
C VAL A 46 -5.81 10.79 -7.82
N THR A 47 -6.91 10.04 -7.78
CA THR A 47 -8.23 10.58 -7.45
C THR A 47 -8.37 10.98 -5.97
N GLU A 48 -7.82 10.19 -5.03
CA GLU A 48 -7.75 10.58 -3.61
C GLU A 48 -6.87 11.82 -3.38
N THR A 49 -5.81 12.01 -4.18
CA THR A 49 -5.01 13.25 -4.17
C THR A 49 -5.88 14.43 -4.58
N TRP A 50 -6.70 14.30 -5.64
CA TRP A 50 -7.65 15.35 -6.03
C TRP A 50 -8.70 15.64 -4.95
N VAL A 51 -9.29 14.60 -4.34
CA VAL A 51 -10.28 14.77 -3.26
C VAL A 51 -9.68 15.46 -2.04
N SER A 52 -8.45 15.09 -1.66
CA SER A 52 -7.70 15.74 -0.56
C SER A 52 -7.34 17.19 -0.90
N ALA A 53 -6.96 17.48 -2.15
CA ALA A 53 -6.68 18.84 -2.62
C ALA A 53 -7.94 19.74 -2.61
N VAL A 54 -9.09 19.20 -3.03
CA VAL A 54 -10.39 19.89 -2.96
C VAL A 54 -10.78 20.15 -1.50
N ALA A 55 -10.61 19.19 -0.61
CA ALA A 55 -10.85 19.37 0.82
C ALA A 55 -10.01 20.52 1.42
N ALA A 56 -8.70 20.52 1.15
CA ALA A 56 -7.81 21.61 1.55
C ALA A 56 -8.23 22.97 0.95
N LYS A 57 -8.68 22.99 -0.31
CA LYS A 57 -9.05 24.23 -1.04
C LYS A 57 -10.41 24.79 -0.62
N CYS A 58 -11.33 23.94 -0.20
CA CYS A 58 -12.64 24.32 0.36
C CYS A 58 -12.61 24.52 1.88
N HIS A 59 -11.47 24.31 2.54
CA HIS A 59 -11.32 24.29 4.01
C HIS A 59 -12.27 23.29 4.70
N LEU A 60 -12.59 22.19 4.02
CA LEU A 60 -13.47 21.12 4.52
C LEU A 60 -12.65 19.92 5.02
N PRO A 61 -13.17 19.15 6.00
CA PRO A 61 -12.57 17.88 6.38
C PRO A 61 -12.52 16.88 5.21
N PRO A 62 -11.40 16.18 4.94
CA PRO A 62 -11.28 15.26 3.82
C PRO A 62 -12.36 14.17 3.81
N GLU A 63 -12.71 13.61 4.96
CA GLU A 63 -13.78 12.61 5.09
C GLU A 63 -15.15 13.15 4.67
N LYS A 64 -15.40 14.46 4.82
CA LYS A 64 -16.67 15.08 4.39
C LYS A 64 -16.71 15.37 2.89
N VAL A 65 -15.59 15.72 2.26
CA VAL A 65 -15.53 15.78 0.79
C VAL A 65 -15.66 14.38 0.18
N ARG A 66 -15.09 13.35 0.82
CA ARG A 66 -15.31 11.94 0.43
C ARG A 66 -16.78 11.56 0.54
N GLU A 67 -17.42 11.80 1.69
CA GLU A 67 -18.85 11.54 1.89
C GLU A 67 -19.74 12.26 0.87
N LEU A 68 -19.50 13.54 0.58
CA LEU A 68 -20.31 14.33 -0.34
C LEU A 68 -20.28 13.79 -1.78
N ASN A 69 -19.12 13.28 -2.23
CA ASN A 69 -18.93 12.79 -3.60
C ASN A 69 -19.13 11.27 -3.75
N MET A 70 -19.24 10.51 -2.65
CA MET A 70 -19.42 9.05 -2.70
C MET A 70 -20.79 8.66 -3.27
N TYR A 71 -20.84 7.61 -4.10
CA TYR A 71 -22.10 7.05 -4.66
C TYR A 71 -23.16 6.84 -3.56
N LYS A 72 -24.39 7.35 -3.78
CA LYS A 72 -25.49 7.33 -2.80
C LYS A 72 -26.63 6.38 -3.14
N THR A 73 -26.95 6.25 -4.42
CA THR A 73 -28.01 5.39 -4.95
C THR A 73 -27.44 4.50 -6.05
N ILE A 74 -28.24 3.54 -6.53
CA ILE A 74 -27.92 2.81 -7.76
C ILE A 74 -27.70 3.82 -8.88
N ASP A 75 -26.56 3.73 -9.56
CA ASP A 75 -26.10 4.70 -10.55
C ASP A 75 -25.04 4.05 -11.47
N ARG A 76 -24.57 4.79 -12.49
CA ARG A 76 -23.64 4.32 -13.52
C ARG A 76 -22.24 4.91 -13.36
N THR A 77 -21.28 4.00 -13.47
CA THR A 77 -19.83 4.24 -13.63
C THR A 77 -19.49 5.00 -14.92
N ILE A 78 -18.22 5.44 -15.05
CA ILE A 78 -17.71 6.11 -16.25
C ILE A 78 -18.04 5.36 -17.56
N HIS A 79 -17.82 4.05 -17.59
CA HIS A 79 -18.12 3.11 -18.68
C HIS A 79 -19.56 2.58 -18.69
N LYS A 80 -20.48 3.28 -18.02
CA LYS A 80 -21.95 3.09 -18.01
C LYS A 80 -22.46 1.79 -17.40
N GLN A 81 -21.59 0.95 -16.85
CA GLN A 81 -21.99 -0.18 -16.01
C GLN A 81 -22.69 0.33 -14.74
N GLU A 82 -23.82 -0.28 -14.40
CA GLU A 82 -24.60 -0.03 -13.18
C GLU A 82 -23.88 -0.55 -11.93
N PHE A 83 -24.02 0.18 -10.83
CA PHE A 83 -23.40 -0.10 -9.53
C PHE A 83 -24.38 0.24 -8.39
N ASP A 84 -24.56 -0.69 -7.46
CA ASP A 84 -25.26 -0.49 -6.19
C ASP A 84 -24.24 -0.17 -5.07
N PRO A 85 -24.28 1.04 -4.47
CA PRO A 85 -23.39 1.43 -3.40
C PRO A 85 -23.80 0.95 -2.00
N ALA A 86 -24.92 0.24 -1.81
CA ALA A 86 -25.43 -0.10 -0.47
C ALA A 86 -24.38 -0.78 0.44
N ASN A 87 -23.53 -1.65 -0.10
CA ASN A 87 -22.43 -2.27 0.66
C ASN A 87 -21.16 -1.41 0.76
N LEU A 88 -20.96 -0.43 -0.15
CA LEU A 88 -19.87 0.56 -0.04
C LEU A 88 -20.16 1.53 1.11
N ILE A 89 -21.41 1.98 1.23
CA ILE A 89 -21.89 2.86 2.30
C ILE A 89 -21.75 2.16 3.66
N LYS A 90 -22.22 0.91 3.77
CA LYS A 90 -22.04 0.09 4.99
C LYS A 90 -20.57 -0.12 5.38
N CYS A 91 -19.67 -0.32 4.41
CA CYS A 91 -18.23 -0.39 4.69
C CYS A 91 -17.70 0.91 5.30
N TRP A 92 -18.12 2.07 4.79
CA TRP A 92 -17.73 3.38 5.31
C TRP A 92 -18.25 3.60 6.74
N GLU A 93 -19.54 3.38 6.96
CA GLU A 93 -20.20 3.54 8.27
C GLU A 93 -19.58 2.61 9.32
N THR A 94 -19.50 1.31 9.02
CA THR A 94 -18.90 0.31 9.92
C THR A 94 -17.41 0.62 10.21
N CYS A 95 -16.68 1.19 9.25
CA CYS A 95 -15.28 1.58 9.46
C CYS A 95 -15.16 2.86 10.32
N MET A 96 -16.02 3.86 10.12
CA MET A 96 -16.08 5.06 10.97
C MET A 96 -16.35 4.70 12.44
N ASP A 97 -17.32 3.82 12.67
CA ASP A 97 -17.75 3.39 14.00
C ASP A 97 -16.70 2.49 14.67
N ASN A 98 -16.32 1.37 14.02
CA ASN A 98 -15.35 0.41 14.60
C ASN A 98 -13.97 1.04 14.84
N SER A 99 -13.54 2.01 14.01
CA SER A 99 -12.28 2.71 14.23
C SER A 99 -12.38 3.87 15.24
N SER A 100 -13.60 4.24 15.67
CA SER A 100 -13.90 5.42 16.47
C SER A 100 -13.30 6.71 15.88
N TYR A 101 -13.44 6.89 14.56
CA TYR A 101 -12.76 7.94 13.79
C TYR A 101 -12.96 9.35 14.38
N CYS A 102 -14.21 9.70 14.73
CA CYS A 102 -14.59 11.03 15.22
C CYS A 102 -14.13 11.38 16.65
N SER A 103 -13.69 10.41 17.46
CA SER A 103 -13.01 10.69 18.74
C SER A 103 -11.50 10.73 18.55
N ARG A 104 -10.93 9.78 17.80
CA ARG A 104 -9.48 9.74 17.49
C ARG A 104 -9.03 10.98 16.73
N LYS A 105 -9.84 11.52 15.82
CA LYS A 105 -9.54 12.76 15.10
C LYS A 105 -9.40 13.97 16.03
N ARG A 106 -10.29 14.12 17.01
CA ARG A 106 -10.16 15.17 18.05
C ARG A 106 -8.89 14.98 18.88
N ALA A 107 -8.59 13.75 19.30
CA ALA A 107 -7.34 13.46 20.01
C ALA A 107 -6.06 13.71 19.17
N VAL A 108 -6.15 13.60 17.83
CA VAL A 108 -5.07 13.99 16.89
C VAL A 108 -4.95 15.51 16.80
N GLU A 109 -6.07 16.23 16.69
CA GLU A 109 -6.11 17.70 16.67
C GLU A 109 -5.62 18.32 18.00
N GLU A 110 -5.97 17.71 19.14
CA GLU A 110 -5.49 18.06 20.48
C GLU A 110 -3.99 17.80 20.64
N PHE A 111 -3.50 16.62 20.24
CA PHE A 111 -2.07 16.30 20.25
C PHE A 111 -1.26 17.26 19.37
N ASN A 112 -1.80 17.62 18.19
CA ASN A 112 -1.17 18.53 17.24
C ASN A 112 -1.12 19.98 17.75
N GLN A 113 -1.92 20.37 18.74
CA GLN A 113 -1.81 21.66 19.44
C GLN A 113 -0.74 21.63 20.55
N GLN A 114 -0.42 20.45 21.07
CA GLN A 114 0.49 20.26 22.21
C GLN A 114 1.95 19.95 21.79
N SER A 115 2.22 19.61 20.53
CA SER A 115 3.54 19.20 20.07
C SER A 115 3.94 19.81 18.71
N PHE A 116 4.91 20.71 18.72
CA PHE A 116 5.44 21.38 17.51
C PHE A 116 6.33 20.46 16.64
N TRP A 117 7.16 19.63 17.29
CA TRP A 117 8.16 18.79 16.63
C TRP A 117 7.67 17.39 16.25
N LYS A 118 6.46 17.00 16.67
CA LYS A 118 5.82 15.73 16.31
C LYS A 118 4.35 15.99 16.01
N LYS A 119 3.90 15.65 14.80
CA LYS A 119 2.46 15.66 14.47
C LYS A 119 1.94 14.24 14.30
N ARG A 120 0.66 14.06 14.59
CA ARG A 120 -0.15 12.91 14.18
C ARG A 120 -1.07 13.35 13.04
N GLY A 121 -1.60 12.39 12.31
CA GLY A 121 -2.64 12.61 11.31
C GLY A 121 -3.52 11.37 11.19
N ILE A 122 -4.70 11.52 10.62
CA ILE A 122 -5.67 10.41 10.49
C ILE A 122 -6.45 10.51 9.18
N ALA A 123 -6.58 9.40 8.47
CA ALA A 123 -7.33 9.32 7.22
C ALA A 123 -8.17 8.04 7.15
N ILE A 124 -9.32 8.17 6.52
CA ILE A 124 -10.21 7.06 6.15
C ILE A 124 -10.49 7.16 4.64
N ILE A 125 -10.34 6.05 3.94
CA ILE A 125 -10.36 5.96 2.47
C ILE A 125 -11.42 4.92 2.06
N PRO A 126 -12.43 5.29 1.27
CA PRO A 126 -13.43 4.35 0.76
C PRO A 126 -12.87 3.59 -0.45
N MET A 127 -13.46 2.45 -0.81
CA MET A 127 -12.96 1.66 -1.94
C MET A 127 -14.06 0.95 -2.75
N LYS A 128 -14.07 1.19 -4.07
CA LYS A 128 -14.86 0.44 -5.07
C LYS A 128 -13.95 -0.35 -6.00
N PHE A 129 -13.53 -1.55 -5.58
CA PHE A 129 -12.74 -2.45 -6.43
C PHE A 129 -13.62 -3.42 -7.25
N SER A 130 -13.37 -3.49 -8.56
CA SER A 130 -13.98 -4.46 -9.50
C SER A 130 -12.95 -5.54 -9.94
N VAL A 131 -13.41 -6.74 -10.33
CA VAL A 131 -12.66 -8.01 -10.17
C VAL A 131 -12.62 -8.94 -11.41
N GLY A 132 -11.54 -9.74 -11.60
CA GLY A 132 -11.34 -10.77 -12.67
C GLY A 132 -9.98 -11.58 -12.73
N PHE A 133 -9.91 -12.88 -12.32
CA PHE A 133 -8.89 -14.00 -12.49
C PHE A 133 -7.93 -14.74 -11.43
N PRO A 134 -7.82 -14.52 -10.08
CA PRO A 134 -7.42 -15.58 -9.08
C PRO A 134 -8.26 -15.55 -7.75
N ARG A 135 -8.23 -16.46 -6.76
CA ARG A 135 -7.79 -17.89 -6.65
C ARG A 135 -8.43 -18.58 -5.41
N THR A 136 -8.35 -19.91 -5.36
CA THR A 136 -8.44 -20.82 -4.18
C THR A 136 -9.72 -20.80 -3.31
N PHE A 137 -10.64 -21.74 -3.59
CA PHE A 137 -11.56 -22.37 -2.60
C PHE A 137 -11.93 -23.83 -2.99
N TYR A 138 -11.15 -24.48 -3.87
CA TYR A 138 -11.66 -25.61 -4.67
C TYR A 138 -11.99 -26.88 -3.87
N ASN A 139 -11.20 -27.26 -2.87
CA ASN A 139 -11.51 -28.43 -2.04
C ASN A 139 -12.79 -28.23 -1.21
N GLN A 140 -13.18 -26.99 -0.89
CA GLN A 140 -14.47 -26.67 -0.27
C GLN A 140 -15.63 -26.77 -1.28
N VAL A 141 -15.40 -26.42 -2.54
CA VAL A 141 -16.37 -26.65 -3.63
C VAL A 141 -16.60 -28.14 -3.84
N ALA A 142 -15.52 -28.91 -4.02
CA ALA A 142 -15.60 -30.36 -4.21
C ALA A 142 -16.26 -31.06 -3.00
N SER A 143 -15.88 -30.70 -1.77
CA SER A 143 -16.47 -31.24 -0.54
C SER A 143 -17.98 -30.96 -0.46
N ARG A 144 -18.41 -29.77 -0.87
CA ARG A 144 -19.83 -29.38 -0.84
C ARG A 144 -20.68 -30.03 -1.93
N GLU A 145 -20.18 -30.13 -3.16
CA GLU A 145 -20.93 -30.74 -4.26
C GLU A 145 -20.98 -32.27 -4.15
N LEU A 146 -19.87 -32.90 -3.75
CA LEU A 146 -19.77 -34.36 -3.55
C LEU A 146 -20.34 -34.82 -2.19
N LYS A 147 -20.59 -33.89 -1.27
CA LYS A 147 -21.11 -34.12 0.10
C LYS A 147 -20.18 -34.94 1.00
N ILE A 148 -18.87 -34.96 0.72
CA ILE A 148 -17.84 -35.70 1.48
C ILE A 148 -16.93 -34.76 2.30
N PRO A 149 -16.30 -35.24 3.38
CA PRO A 149 -15.33 -34.45 4.15
C PRO A 149 -14.15 -33.98 3.29
N MET A 150 -13.58 -32.80 3.58
CA MET A 150 -12.40 -32.29 2.86
C MET A 150 -11.17 -33.21 2.95
N SER A 151 -11.08 -34.08 3.95
CA SER A 151 -10.01 -35.08 4.09
C SER A 151 -10.05 -36.18 3.00
N TYR A 152 -11.17 -36.34 2.30
CA TYR A 152 -11.31 -37.27 1.17
C TYR A 152 -10.86 -36.64 -0.16
N ILE A 153 -10.49 -35.36 -0.16
CA ILE A 153 -10.21 -34.58 -1.37
C ILE A 153 -8.75 -34.11 -1.33
N HIS A 154 -7.90 -34.88 -2.01
CA HIS A 154 -6.52 -34.51 -2.26
C HIS A 154 -6.40 -33.60 -3.48
N LEU A 155 -5.32 -32.81 -3.53
CA LEU A 155 -4.99 -31.89 -4.61
C LEU A 155 -3.46 -31.83 -4.70
N ASP A 156 -2.94 -32.08 -5.90
CA ASP A 156 -1.50 -32.24 -6.17
C ASP A 156 -0.95 -30.95 -6.84
N GLU A 157 -0.60 -30.98 -8.13
CA GLU A 157 -0.05 -29.82 -8.85
C GLU A 157 -0.92 -29.28 -10.01
N MET A 158 -0.53 -28.12 -10.54
CA MET A 158 -1.00 -27.61 -11.83
C MET A 158 -0.14 -28.19 -12.95
N ASN A 159 -0.76 -28.87 -13.92
CA ASN A 159 -0.04 -29.41 -15.07
C ASN A 159 -0.82 -29.20 -16.38
N THR A 160 -0.13 -28.79 -17.44
CA THR A 160 -0.74 -28.61 -18.78
C THR A 160 -1.14 -29.94 -19.43
N VAL A 161 -0.64 -31.07 -18.93
CA VAL A 161 -1.07 -32.43 -19.30
C VAL A 161 -2.47 -32.74 -18.76
N THR A 162 -2.83 -32.25 -17.57
CA THR A 162 -4.14 -32.53 -16.95
C THR A 162 -5.18 -31.47 -17.28
N VAL A 163 -4.78 -30.20 -17.41
CA VAL A 163 -5.65 -29.10 -17.90
C VAL A 163 -4.90 -28.26 -18.95
N PRO A 164 -5.07 -28.54 -20.25
CA PRO A 164 -4.48 -27.72 -21.31
C PRO A 164 -5.21 -26.38 -21.50
N ASN A 165 -4.55 -25.42 -22.15
CA ASN A 165 -5.12 -24.12 -22.57
C ASN A 165 -5.66 -23.24 -21.42
N THR A 166 -5.11 -23.35 -20.21
CA THR A 166 -5.46 -22.52 -19.06
C THR A 166 -5.11 -21.04 -19.24
N ILE A 167 -5.93 -20.15 -18.68
CA ILE A 167 -5.69 -18.70 -18.66
C ILE A 167 -4.83 -18.31 -17.44
N ALA A 168 -3.93 -17.33 -17.62
CA ALA A 168 -3.08 -16.80 -16.56
C ALA A 168 -3.87 -16.23 -15.36
N THR A 169 -3.42 -16.54 -14.14
CA THR A 169 -4.23 -16.41 -12.92
C THR A 169 -3.99 -15.08 -12.16
N GLY A 170 -4.56 -13.96 -12.65
CA GLY A 170 -4.40 -12.61 -12.05
C GLY A 170 -5.52 -11.60 -12.39
N GLY A 171 -5.98 -10.77 -11.42
CA GLY A 171 -7.01 -9.72 -11.58
C GLY A 171 -8.34 -9.79 -10.76
N SER A 172 -8.62 -10.87 -10.00
CA SER A 172 -9.62 -11.07 -8.88
C SER A 172 -10.90 -12.01 -8.99
N THR A 173 -10.93 -13.09 -9.78
CA THR A 173 -12.07 -14.09 -9.90
C THR A 173 -11.67 -15.54 -10.25
N GLY A 174 -10.41 -15.94 -10.10
CA GLY A 174 -9.98 -17.31 -10.46
C GLY A 174 -10.59 -18.37 -9.55
N ALA A 175 -10.92 -17.97 -8.31
CA ALA A 175 -11.79 -18.74 -7.42
C ALA A 175 -13.13 -19.06 -8.08
N ASP A 176 -13.75 -18.08 -8.75
CA ASP A 176 -15.05 -18.23 -9.40
C ASP A 176 -14.97 -19.11 -10.65
N VAL A 177 -14.05 -18.84 -11.58
CA VAL A 177 -14.03 -19.60 -12.86
C VAL A 177 -13.57 -21.05 -12.67
N ASN A 178 -12.49 -21.29 -11.91
CA ASN A 178 -12.04 -22.67 -11.65
C ASN A 178 -12.95 -23.34 -10.61
N GLY A 179 -13.53 -22.59 -9.67
CA GLY A 179 -14.55 -23.11 -8.77
C GLY A 179 -15.81 -23.56 -9.51
N ARG A 180 -16.27 -22.83 -10.54
CA ARG A 180 -17.36 -23.29 -11.42
C ARG A 180 -16.96 -24.50 -12.27
N ALA A 181 -15.71 -24.62 -12.69
CA ALA A 181 -15.21 -25.81 -13.39
C ALA A 181 -15.20 -27.05 -12.47
N VAL A 182 -14.69 -26.92 -11.25
CA VAL A 182 -14.71 -27.95 -10.19
C VAL A 182 -16.15 -28.32 -9.84
N GLN A 183 -17.03 -27.34 -9.63
CA GLN A 183 -18.45 -27.56 -9.39
C GLN A 183 -19.10 -28.38 -10.52
N ASN A 184 -18.87 -28.00 -11.78
CA ASN A 184 -19.38 -28.73 -12.94
C ASN A 184 -18.85 -30.17 -12.99
N ALA A 185 -17.56 -30.39 -12.74
CA ALA A 185 -16.98 -31.73 -12.69
C ALA A 185 -17.60 -32.60 -11.59
N CYS A 186 -17.76 -32.06 -10.37
CA CYS A 186 -18.42 -32.75 -9.27
C CYS A 186 -19.90 -33.03 -9.56
N GLN A 187 -20.63 -32.10 -10.18
CA GLN A 187 -22.04 -32.30 -10.56
C GLN A 187 -22.21 -33.36 -11.67
N ILE A 188 -21.27 -33.43 -12.62
CA ILE A 188 -21.22 -34.50 -13.63
C ILE A 188 -21.00 -35.87 -12.96
N LEU A 189 -20.14 -35.95 -11.94
CA LEU A 189 -19.90 -37.18 -11.18
C LEU A 189 -21.12 -37.57 -10.32
N MET A 190 -21.69 -36.65 -9.55
CA MET A 190 -22.90 -36.92 -8.76
C MET A 190 -24.06 -37.41 -9.64
N LYS A 191 -24.28 -36.79 -10.81
CA LYS A 191 -25.31 -37.24 -11.76
C LYS A 191 -25.07 -38.66 -12.32
N ARG A 192 -23.82 -39.16 -12.33
CA ARG A 192 -23.49 -40.54 -12.69
C ARG A 192 -23.67 -41.51 -11.51
N LEU A 193 -23.45 -41.05 -10.28
CA LEU A 193 -23.62 -41.83 -9.05
C LEU A 193 -25.08 -41.89 -8.57
N GLU A 194 -25.93 -40.94 -8.98
CA GLU A 194 -27.35 -40.83 -8.61
C GLU A 194 -28.12 -42.17 -8.65
N PRO A 195 -27.98 -43.04 -9.69
CA PRO A 195 -28.69 -44.33 -9.72
C PRO A 195 -28.19 -45.34 -8.68
N ILE A 196 -26.92 -45.24 -8.26
CA ILE A 196 -26.29 -46.11 -7.25
C ILE A 196 -26.69 -45.62 -5.85
N ILE A 197 -26.58 -44.30 -5.61
CA ILE A 197 -27.03 -43.65 -4.37
C ILE A 197 -28.53 -43.91 -4.14
N SER A 198 -29.35 -43.86 -5.20
CA SER A 198 -30.79 -44.19 -5.12
C SER A 198 -31.09 -45.64 -4.72
N GLN A 199 -30.15 -46.58 -4.95
CA GLN A 199 -30.32 -48.00 -4.59
C GLN A 199 -29.85 -48.31 -3.16
N ASN A 200 -28.90 -47.54 -2.62
CA ASN A 200 -28.43 -47.65 -1.24
C ASN A 200 -28.30 -46.25 -0.59
N PRO A 201 -29.41 -45.54 -0.27
CA PRO A 201 -29.36 -44.13 0.15
C PRO A 201 -28.68 -43.89 1.51
N ASN A 202 -28.37 -44.95 2.28
CA ASN A 202 -27.70 -44.88 3.58
C ASN A 202 -26.24 -45.41 3.55
N GLY A 203 -25.73 -45.77 2.37
CA GLY A 203 -24.37 -46.30 2.21
C GLY A 203 -23.26 -45.28 2.47
N THR A 204 -22.03 -45.78 2.56
CA THR A 204 -20.81 -44.93 2.60
C THR A 204 -20.40 -44.47 1.19
N TRP A 205 -19.51 -43.47 1.12
CA TRP A 205 -18.98 -43.00 -0.17
C TRP A 205 -18.21 -44.11 -0.88
N GLU A 206 -17.50 -44.94 -0.12
CA GLU A 206 -16.74 -46.10 -0.55
C GLU A 206 -17.62 -47.23 -1.12
N GLU A 207 -18.84 -47.39 -0.59
CA GLU A 207 -19.84 -48.32 -1.15
C GLU A 207 -20.44 -47.81 -2.47
N TRP A 208 -20.67 -46.50 -2.59
CA TRP A 208 -21.19 -45.88 -3.81
C TRP A 208 -20.13 -45.72 -4.90
N ASN A 209 -18.85 -45.65 -4.51
CA ASN A 209 -17.75 -45.22 -5.36
C ASN A 209 -16.50 -46.08 -5.13
N ILE A 210 -16.48 -47.24 -5.80
CA ILE A 210 -15.40 -48.24 -5.76
C ILE A 210 -14.02 -47.59 -6.00
N ARG A 211 -13.95 -46.59 -6.90
CA ARG A 211 -12.78 -45.72 -7.10
C ARG A 211 -13.15 -44.51 -7.98
N THR A 212 -12.79 -43.30 -7.57
CA THR A 212 -12.74 -42.11 -8.44
C THR A 212 -11.53 -41.24 -8.08
N ASP A 213 -10.59 -41.09 -9.02
CA ASP A 213 -9.50 -40.13 -8.92
C ASP A 213 -9.93 -38.81 -9.59
N ILE A 214 -9.95 -37.69 -8.85
CA ILE A 214 -10.22 -36.35 -9.40
C ILE A 214 -8.96 -35.50 -9.26
N VAL A 215 -8.31 -35.17 -10.37
CA VAL A 215 -7.17 -34.23 -10.41
C VAL A 215 -7.67 -32.87 -10.91
N MET A 216 -7.51 -31.82 -10.10
CA MET A 216 -7.85 -30.45 -10.50
C MET A 216 -7.04 -29.41 -9.69
N ASP A 217 -6.42 -28.43 -10.37
CA ASP A 217 -5.44 -27.48 -9.79
C ASP A 217 -6.01 -26.55 -8.69
N GLY A 218 -5.15 -26.23 -7.70
CA GLY A 218 -5.42 -25.41 -6.52
C GLY A 218 -4.23 -24.63 -5.94
N CYS A 219 -3.38 -24.02 -6.77
CA CYS A 219 -2.25 -23.16 -6.36
C CYS A 219 -2.50 -22.24 -5.13
N TYR A 220 -1.77 -22.45 -4.02
CA TYR A 220 -1.74 -21.61 -2.81
C TYR A 220 -0.75 -20.42 -2.91
N SER A 221 -0.95 -19.33 -2.15
CA SER A 221 0.15 -18.51 -1.57
C SER A 221 -0.30 -17.42 -0.56
N ILE A 222 0.14 -17.59 0.70
CA ILE A 222 0.81 -16.63 1.63
C ILE A 222 0.53 -15.09 1.53
N ASN A 223 0.14 -14.53 2.69
CA ASN A 223 0.36 -13.19 3.27
C ASN A 223 0.08 -11.88 2.44
N PRO A 224 -0.87 -11.04 2.88
CA PRO A 224 -1.06 -9.67 2.39
C PRO A 224 -0.57 -8.58 3.38
N ALA A 225 0.65 -8.06 3.22
CA ALA A 225 1.13 -6.87 3.95
C ALA A 225 2.00 -5.94 3.07
N VAL A 226 1.51 -4.71 2.87
CA VAL A 226 2.15 -3.53 2.22
C VAL A 226 1.32 -2.31 2.70
N ASP A 227 1.83 -1.09 2.89
CA ASP A 227 3.04 -0.43 2.35
C ASP A 227 3.86 0.33 3.42
N ILE A 228 5.17 0.44 3.18
CA ILE A 228 6.11 1.53 3.60
C ILE A 228 7.49 1.22 2.95
N GLY A 229 8.27 2.26 2.62
CA GLY A 229 9.72 2.14 2.33
C GLY A 229 10.19 1.68 0.94
N GLN A 230 9.29 1.23 0.05
CA GLN A 230 9.69 0.74 -1.29
C GLN A 230 9.98 1.88 -2.28
N GLU A 231 11.25 2.04 -2.67
CA GLU A 231 11.68 3.06 -3.64
C GLU A 231 12.68 2.51 -4.66
N LEU A 232 12.43 2.75 -5.96
CA LEU A 232 13.34 2.38 -7.05
C LEU A 232 14.13 3.62 -7.51
N LYS A 233 15.38 3.75 -7.07
CA LYS A 233 16.28 4.84 -7.51
C LYS A 233 17.08 4.41 -8.76
N TYR A 234 17.11 5.27 -9.76
CA TYR A 234 17.83 5.09 -11.03
C TYR A 234 18.87 6.21 -11.23
N SER A 235 19.92 5.94 -12.03
CA SER A 235 20.82 6.98 -12.54
C SER A 235 20.15 7.81 -13.64
N PRO A 236 20.70 9.00 -14.01
CA PRO A 236 20.21 9.79 -15.14
C PRO A 236 20.21 9.01 -16.47
N GLU A 237 21.12 8.04 -16.61
CA GLU A 237 21.26 7.14 -17.77
C GLU A 237 20.31 5.93 -17.71
N GLY A 238 19.44 5.85 -16.69
CA GLY A 238 18.45 4.78 -16.51
C GLY A 238 18.96 3.52 -15.80
N VAL A 239 20.15 3.57 -15.18
CA VAL A 239 20.73 2.42 -14.48
C VAL A 239 20.08 2.25 -13.10
N LEU A 240 19.38 1.14 -12.85
CA LEU A 240 18.81 0.84 -11.53
C LEU A 240 19.91 0.72 -10.46
N TYR A 241 19.78 1.46 -9.36
CA TYR A 241 20.68 1.38 -8.20
C TYR A 241 20.22 0.38 -7.14
N THR A 242 18.92 0.33 -6.83
CA THR A 242 18.37 -0.46 -5.71
C THR A 242 18.12 -1.91 -6.12
N ARG A 243 19.16 -2.74 -6.12
CA ARG A 243 19.15 -4.10 -6.74
C ARG A 243 18.94 -5.27 -5.76
N GLY A 244 18.67 -5.02 -4.48
CA GLY A 244 18.43 -6.07 -3.50
C GLY A 244 17.95 -5.54 -2.14
N PRO A 245 17.60 -6.43 -1.19
CA PRO A 245 16.95 -6.07 0.09
C PRO A 245 17.80 -5.17 1.00
N ASN A 246 19.11 -5.10 0.76
CA ASN A 246 20.00 -4.16 1.46
C ASN A 246 19.67 -2.70 1.11
N GLN A 247 19.11 -2.44 -0.07
CA GLN A 247 18.82 -1.11 -0.61
C GLN A 247 17.32 -0.87 -0.85
N TYR A 248 16.62 -1.86 -1.44
CA TYR A 248 15.17 -1.83 -1.65
C TYR A 248 14.47 -2.38 -0.40
N LYS A 249 13.80 -1.51 0.36
CA LYS A 249 13.16 -1.90 1.63
C LYS A 249 11.70 -2.28 1.42
N ILE A 250 11.41 -3.55 1.65
CA ILE A 250 10.04 -4.04 1.85
C ILE A 250 9.67 -3.88 3.34
N PRO A 251 8.37 -3.73 3.68
CA PRO A 251 7.91 -3.71 5.06
C PRO A 251 8.32 -4.94 5.86
N SER A 252 8.65 -4.72 7.12
CA SER A 252 9.01 -5.73 8.11
C SER A 252 7.98 -5.76 9.26
N VAL A 253 8.23 -6.58 10.28
CA VAL A 253 7.36 -6.68 11.48
C VAL A 253 7.29 -5.38 12.29
N THR A 254 8.22 -4.43 12.10
CA THR A 254 8.18 -3.11 12.76
C THR A 254 7.50 -2.02 11.92
N ASP A 255 7.08 -2.33 10.68
CA ASP A 255 6.46 -1.37 9.75
C ASP A 255 4.95 -1.58 9.59
N ILE A 256 4.40 -2.69 10.13
CA ILE A 256 2.95 -2.94 10.20
C ILE A 256 2.31 -2.17 11.37
N PRO A 257 1.01 -1.80 11.30
CA PRO A 257 0.31 -1.19 12.41
C PRO A 257 0.28 -2.11 13.65
N GLU A 258 0.61 -1.55 14.82
CA GLU A 258 0.55 -2.23 16.13
C GLU A 258 -0.88 -2.72 16.44
N GLU A 259 -1.88 -1.87 16.19
CA GLU A 259 -3.31 -2.21 16.21
C GLU A 259 -3.81 -2.43 14.78
N PHE A 260 -3.91 -3.69 14.33
CA PHE A 260 -4.38 -4.03 12.98
C PHE A 260 -5.69 -4.84 13.02
N HIS A 261 -6.81 -4.14 12.89
CA HIS A 261 -8.16 -4.74 12.92
C HIS A 261 -8.71 -4.94 11.50
N VAL A 262 -9.20 -6.15 11.22
CA VAL A 262 -9.86 -6.50 9.95
C VAL A 262 -11.23 -7.12 10.25
N SER A 263 -12.27 -6.60 9.61
CA SER A 263 -13.65 -7.10 9.74
C SER A 263 -14.26 -7.32 8.36
N LEU A 264 -15.07 -8.37 8.22
CA LEU A 264 -15.89 -8.60 7.04
C LEU A 264 -17.32 -8.13 7.35
N LEU A 265 -17.97 -7.43 6.41
CA LEU A 265 -19.40 -7.14 6.51
C LEU A 265 -20.23 -8.42 6.53
N THR A 266 -21.41 -8.34 7.16
CA THR A 266 -22.45 -9.37 7.12
C THR A 266 -22.66 -9.87 5.67
N PRO A 267 -22.61 -11.19 5.42
CA PRO A 267 -22.74 -11.74 4.08
C PRO A 267 -24.01 -11.27 3.35
N THR A 268 -23.85 -10.95 2.07
CA THR A 268 -24.94 -10.59 1.16
C THR A 268 -24.86 -11.46 -0.10
N GLN A 269 -26.00 -11.79 -0.69
CA GLN A 269 -26.02 -12.69 -1.85
C GLN A 269 -25.35 -12.06 -3.08
N ASN A 270 -24.59 -12.87 -3.81
CA ASN A 270 -23.94 -12.53 -5.06
C ASN A 270 -24.11 -13.70 -6.05
N PRO A 271 -25.32 -13.91 -6.60
CA PRO A 271 -25.66 -15.12 -7.37
C PRO A 271 -24.81 -15.34 -8.64
N LYS A 272 -24.06 -14.32 -9.07
CA LYS A 272 -23.11 -14.38 -10.19
C LYS A 272 -21.84 -15.17 -9.82
N ALA A 273 -21.34 -14.99 -8.60
CA ALA A 273 -20.17 -15.70 -8.07
C ALA A 273 -20.52 -17.13 -7.61
N ILE A 274 -19.50 -17.98 -7.42
CA ILE A 274 -19.73 -19.29 -6.81
C ILE A 274 -20.11 -19.13 -5.32
N TYR A 275 -21.18 -19.77 -4.87
CA TYR A 275 -21.71 -19.68 -3.49
C TYR A 275 -21.86 -18.26 -2.91
N SER A 276 -22.11 -17.24 -3.75
CA SER A 276 -22.12 -15.82 -3.33
C SER A 276 -20.77 -15.26 -2.81
N SER A 277 -19.64 -15.86 -3.18
CA SER A 277 -18.30 -15.34 -2.85
C SER A 277 -17.97 -14.03 -3.57
N LYS A 278 -16.76 -13.51 -3.30
CA LYS A 278 -16.15 -12.39 -4.05
C LYS A 278 -14.63 -12.49 -3.93
N GLY A 279 -13.90 -12.44 -5.04
CA GLY A 279 -12.45 -12.39 -5.00
C GLY A 279 -11.93 -11.07 -4.44
N LEU A 280 -11.23 -11.13 -3.30
CA LEU A 280 -10.63 -9.95 -2.64
C LEU A 280 -9.09 -9.88 -2.81
N GLY A 281 -8.51 -10.76 -3.62
CA GLY A 281 -7.06 -10.99 -3.70
C GLY A 281 -6.21 -9.75 -3.96
N GLU A 282 -6.73 -8.74 -4.66
CA GLU A 282 -6.03 -7.48 -4.92
C GLU A 282 -6.61 -6.28 -4.16
N ALA A 283 -7.83 -6.39 -3.65
CA ALA A 283 -8.59 -5.24 -3.13
C ALA A 283 -7.86 -4.54 -1.98
N GLY A 284 -7.32 -5.30 -1.03
CA GLY A 284 -6.66 -4.74 0.17
C GLY A 284 -5.47 -3.82 -0.11
N LEU A 285 -4.80 -3.94 -1.27
CA LEU A 285 -3.58 -3.16 -1.54
C LEU A 285 -3.82 -1.65 -1.56
N PHE A 286 -4.91 -1.20 -2.18
CA PHE A 286 -5.18 0.24 -2.28
C PHE A 286 -5.50 0.88 -0.91
N LEU A 287 -5.97 0.09 0.07
CA LEU A 287 -6.25 0.59 1.41
C LEU A 287 -4.97 1.00 2.17
N GLY A 288 -3.79 0.57 1.74
CA GLY A 288 -2.50 1.09 2.22
C GLY A 288 -2.34 2.60 2.03
N SER A 289 -3.04 3.18 1.05
CA SER A 289 -3.09 4.65 0.86
C SER A 289 -3.68 5.41 2.06
N SER A 290 -4.42 4.76 2.96
CA SER A 290 -4.87 5.38 4.21
C SER A 290 -3.69 5.85 5.08
N VAL A 291 -2.59 5.09 5.14
CA VAL A 291 -1.36 5.46 5.84
C VAL A 291 -0.71 6.68 5.16
N PHE A 292 -0.66 6.68 3.82
CA PHE A 292 -0.15 7.84 3.06
C PHE A 292 -0.94 9.12 3.36
N PHE A 293 -2.27 9.06 3.37
CA PHE A 293 -3.09 10.24 3.64
C PHE A 293 -3.10 10.65 5.11
N ALA A 294 -2.87 9.73 6.06
CA ALA A 294 -2.61 10.06 7.46
C ALA A 294 -1.26 10.78 7.65
N ILE A 295 -0.22 10.39 6.90
CA ILE A 295 1.06 11.12 6.84
C ILE A 295 0.84 12.51 6.21
N ALA A 296 0.07 12.61 5.12
CA ALA A 296 -0.24 13.89 4.48
C ALA A 296 -0.98 14.86 5.43
N ASP A 297 -1.91 14.35 6.24
CA ASP A 297 -2.63 15.11 7.28
C ASP A 297 -1.68 15.60 8.40
N ALA A 298 -0.75 14.75 8.85
CA ALA A 298 0.27 15.14 9.83
C ALA A 298 1.23 16.23 9.28
N VAL A 299 1.65 16.11 8.02
CA VAL A 299 2.45 17.12 7.31
C VAL A 299 1.66 18.42 7.15
N ALA A 300 0.39 18.35 6.76
CA ALA A 300 -0.47 19.54 6.65
C ALA A 300 -0.65 20.26 8.00
N ALA A 301 -0.78 19.52 9.11
CA ALA A 301 -0.82 20.08 10.45
C ALA A 301 0.49 20.81 10.83
N ALA A 302 1.66 20.23 10.50
CA ALA A 302 2.96 20.87 10.72
C ALA A 302 3.11 22.16 9.90
N ARG A 303 2.73 22.12 8.61
CA ARG A 303 2.78 23.30 7.73
C ARG A 303 1.85 24.42 8.20
N LYS A 304 0.63 24.08 8.60
CA LYS A 304 -0.39 25.04 9.08
C LYS A 304 0.07 25.78 10.34
N GLU A 305 0.65 25.07 11.31
CA GLU A 305 1.20 25.67 12.54
C GLU A 305 2.33 26.67 12.24
N ARG A 306 3.16 26.36 11.23
CA ARG A 306 4.32 27.19 10.82
C ARG A 306 3.96 28.32 9.86
N GLY A 307 2.66 28.53 9.56
CA GLY A 307 2.20 29.56 8.61
C GLY A 307 2.55 29.28 7.15
N LEU A 308 3.02 28.08 6.81
CA LEU A 308 3.46 27.70 5.48
C LEU A 308 2.26 27.50 4.52
N PRO A 309 2.45 27.72 3.21
CA PRO A 309 1.38 27.49 2.24
C PRO A 309 0.92 26.01 2.27
N PRO A 310 -0.40 25.75 2.15
CA PRO A 310 -0.96 24.41 2.20
C PRO A 310 -0.44 23.55 1.03
N MET A 311 -0.06 22.32 1.35
CA MET A 311 0.43 21.36 0.37
C MET A 311 -0.75 20.70 -0.36
N TRP A 312 -0.95 21.04 -1.64
CA TRP A 312 -2.07 20.54 -2.45
C TRP A 312 -1.90 19.07 -2.88
N ALA A 313 -0.66 18.59 -2.99
CA ALA A 313 -0.33 17.22 -3.32
C ALA A 313 1.04 16.85 -2.72
N MET A 314 1.19 15.57 -2.35
CA MET A 314 2.46 14.95 -1.98
C MET A 314 2.69 13.77 -2.94
N ASN A 315 3.93 13.52 -3.34
CA ASN A 315 4.26 12.41 -4.23
C ASN A 315 4.34 11.09 -3.46
N SER A 316 3.98 9.98 -4.13
CA SER A 316 4.23 8.62 -3.64
C SER A 316 5.53 8.08 -4.25
N PRO A 317 6.37 7.34 -3.49
CA PRO A 317 6.20 6.98 -2.08
C PRO A 317 6.49 8.14 -1.12
N ALA A 318 5.73 8.24 -0.02
CA ALA A 318 6.01 9.19 1.07
C ALA A 318 7.20 8.71 1.91
N THR A 319 8.42 8.90 1.41
CA THR A 319 9.65 8.54 2.12
C THR A 319 9.93 9.52 3.26
N ALA A 320 10.75 9.12 4.23
CA ALA A 320 11.22 10.00 5.31
C ALA A 320 11.94 11.26 4.77
N GLU A 321 12.58 11.15 3.59
CA GLU A 321 13.18 12.25 2.83
C GLU A 321 12.11 13.29 2.43
N LEU A 322 11.05 12.87 1.72
CA LEU A 322 9.97 13.77 1.31
C LEU A 322 9.18 14.32 2.50
N ILE A 323 8.90 13.51 3.53
CA ILE A 323 8.20 13.94 4.75
C ILE A 323 9.03 15.01 5.49
N ARG A 324 10.35 14.83 5.59
CA ARG A 324 11.22 15.81 6.26
C ARG A 324 11.26 17.13 5.50
N MET A 325 11.41 17.09 4.17
CA MET A 325 11.47 18.31 3.36
C MET A 325 10.11 19.01 3.23
N ALA A 326 9.00 18.28 3.31
CA ALA A 326 7.65 18.85 3.36
C ALA A 326 7.34 19.58 4.69
N CYS A 327 8.08 19.28 5.75
CA CYS A 327 8.00 19.95 7.05
C CYS A 327 9.12 21.00 7.19
N GLU A 328 9.07 22.03 6.34
CA GLU A 328 10.01 23.17 6.34
C GLU A 328 10.10 23.82 7.75
N ASP A 329 11.31 24.15 8.18
CA ASP A 329 11.68 24.74 9.47
C ASP A 329 13.05 25.42 9.38
N GLN A 330 13.55 26.00 10.48
CA GLN A 330 14.82 26.73 10.51
C GLN A 330 16.08 25.91 10.17
N PHE A 331 15.97 24.59 10.01
CA PHE A 331 17.07 23.74 9.53
C PHE A 331 16.99 23.43 8.04
N THR A 332 15.87 23.80 7.39
CA THR A 332 15.57 23.50 5.99
C THR A 332 16.19 24.55 5.05
N ASP A 333 16.25 25.81 5.50
CA ASP A 333 16.88 26.93 4.78
C ASP A 333 18.35 27.17 5.18
N LEU A 334 18.96 26.29 5.98
CA LEU A 334 20.38 26.43 6.33
C LEU A 334 21.26 26.22 5.08
N PRO A 335 22.09 27.21 4.70
CA PRO A 335 22.97 27.05 3.56
C PRO A 335 24.02 25.96 3.86
N ILE A 336 24.15 25.00 2.95
CA ILE A 336 25.26 24.05 2.95
C ILE A 336 26.52 24.88 2.65
N THR A 337 27.38 25.12 3.65
CA THR A 337 28.58 25.91 3.47
C THR A 337 29.60 25.15 2.61
N PRO A 338 30.23 25.78 1.59
CA PRO A 338 31.18 25.10 0.70
C PRO A 338 32.44 24.54 1.38
N GLU A 339 32.68 24.91 2.65
CA GLU A 339 33.79 24.43 3.47
C GLU A 339 33.73 22.91 3.74
N ALA A 340 32.59 22.27 3.49
CA ALA A 340 32.45 20.81 3.46
C ALA A 340 33.10 20.14 2.22
N GLU A 341 33.47 20.89 1.18
CA GLU A 341 34.18 20.39 -0.02
C GLU A 341 35.70 20.67 0.02
N ALA A 342 36.28 20.92 1.20
CA ALA A 342 37.73 20.91 1.37
C ALA A 342 38.30 19.52 0.99
N PRO A 343 39.31 19.43 0.09
CA PRO A 343 39.82 18.14 -0.37
C PRO A 343 40.62 17.44 0.72
N LEU A 344 39.99 16.47 1.39
CA LEU A 344 40.67 15.49 2.22
C LEU A 344 41.66 14.70 1.34
N GLY A 345 42.95 14.82 1.63
CA GLY A 345 44.00 14.18 0.85
C GLY A 345 43.97 12.65 1.00
N GLY A 346 43.56 11.96 -0.07
CA GLY A 346 43.48 10.50 -0.13
C GLY A 346 42.09 9.95 0.20
N ASP A 347 41.42 9.40 -0.81
CA ASP A 347 40.30 8.43 -0.74
C ASP A 347 39.25 8.61 0.37
N ALA A 348 38.63 9.80 0.46
CA ALA A 348 37.46 10.04 1.31
C ALA A 348 36.37 10.89 0.61
N VAL A 349 35.36 10.24 0.01
CA VAL A 349 34.16 10.94 -0.50
C VAL A 349 33.15 11.15 0.63
N VAL A 350 32.97 12.40 1.07
CA VAL A 350 32.00 12.79 2.12
C VAL A 350 30.87 13.66 1.56
N ARG A 351 30.10 13.11 0.62
CA ARG A 351 28.85 13.75 0.12
C ARG A 351 27.66 13.36 0.99
N LEU A 352 27.45 14.08 2.10
CA LEU A 352 26.39 13.79 3.08
C LEU A 352 25.17 14.72 2.98
N THR A 353 24.44 14.62 1.87
CA THR A 353 23.04 15.07 1.77
C THR A 353 22.11 13.85 1.81
N GLY A 354 21.66 13.44 3.01
CA GLY A 354 20.69 12.36 3.17
C GLY A 354 20.70 11.68 4.53
N THR A 355 19.61 10.96 4.85
CA THR A 355 19.45 10.22 6.11
C THR A 355 20.29 8.95 6.16
N LYS A 356 21.53 9.11 6.64
CA LYS A 356 22.35 8.16 7.42
C LYS A 356 22.61 6.75 6.84
N TYR A 357 23.88 6.39 6.70
CA TYR A 357 24.32 5.01 6.43
C TYR A 357 23.82 4.04 7.52
N GLY A 358 23.25 2.91 7.11
CA GLY A 358 22.70 1.90 8.01
C GLY A 358 23.78 1.10 8.74
N CYS A 359 23.66 0.95 10.06
CA CYS A 359 24.65 0.28 10.92
C CYS A 359 24.66 -1.26 10.88
N GLY A 360 23.93 -1.89 9.96
CA GLY A 360 23.91 -3.34 9.74
C GLY A 360 23.24 -4.21 10.81
N SER A 361 23.06 -3.71 12.04
CA SER A 361 22.60 -4.50 13.20
C SER A 361 21.09 -4.74 13.31
N GLY A 362 20.28 -4.21 12.39
CA GLY A 362 18.84 -4.52 12.26
C GLY A 362 17.89 -4.08 13.39
N GLY A 363 18.40 -3.53 14.50
CA GLY A 363 17.63 -3.34 15.74
C GLY A 363 16.90 -2.01 15.95
N CYS A 364 17.20 -0.94 15.20
CA CYS A 364 16.54 0.36 15.40
C CYS A 364 16.00 0.99 14.10
N GLY A 365 14.68 1.21 14.06
CA GLY A 365 14.08 2.16 13.15
C GLY A 365 14.59 3.58 13.45
N ALA A 366 15.16 4.24 12.45
CA ALA A 366 15.55 5.65 12.48
C ALA A 366 16.39 6.11 13.71
N CYS A 367 17.45 5.37 14.08
CA CYS A 367 18.48 5.90 14.98
C CYS A 367 19.12 7.20 14.43
N THR A 368 18.70 8.39 14.87
CA THR A 368 19.48 9.62 14.66
C THR A 368 20.73 9.61 15.54
N VAL A 369 21.89 9.97 14.98
CA VAL A 369 23.11 10.25 15.77
C VAL A 369 23.47 11.71 15.54
N MET A 370 23.36 12.52 16.60
CA MET A 370 24.11 13.77 16.67
C MET A 370 25.53 13.44 17.12
N VAL A 371 26.53 13.85 16.34
CA VAL A 371 27.91 13.86 16.81
C VAL A 371 28.06 15.05 17.76
N SER A 372 28.40 14.77 19.01
CA SER A 372 28.65 15.77 20.06
C SER A 372 29.92 15.40 20.80
N ARG A 373 30.65 16.39 21.31
CA ARG A 373 31.90 16.18 22.05
C ARG A 373 31.60 16.13 23.53
N TYR A 374 31.92 15.03 24.19
CA TYR A 374 31.88 14.99 25.66
C TYR A 374 33.14 15.65 26.23
N ASP A 375 32.94 16.60 27.14
CA ASP A 375 33.97 17.23 27.94
C ASP A 375 34.06 16.47 29.28
N PRO A 376 35.16 15.72 29.54
CA PRO A 376 35.29 14.90 30.74
C PRO A 376 35.65 15.69 31.99
N GLU A 377 36.22 16.89 31.87
CA GLU A 377 36.60 17.73 33.01
C GLU A 377 35.35 18.45 33.56
N ASN A 378 34.60 19.12 32.66
CA ASN A 378 33.37 19.83 33.01
C ASN A 378 32.13 18.93 33.03
N LYS A 379 32.28 17.64 32.67
CA LYS A 379 31.24 16.58 32.62
C LYS A 379 30.00 16.99 31.81
N LYS A 380 30.20 17.67 30.68
CA LYS A 380 29.12 18.22 29.83
C LYS A 380 29.23 17.71 28.40
N ILE A 381 28.07 17.54 27.77
CA ILE A 381 27.97 17.26 26.33
C ILE A 381 27.95 18.60 25.60
N GLN A 382 28.97 18.83 24.77
CA GLN A 382 29.06 19.99 23.89
C GLN A 382 28.49 19.63 22.51
N TYR A 383 27.37 20.26 22.14
CA TYR A 383 26.81 20.19 20.80
C TYR A 383 27.45 21.28 19.92
N PRO A 384 27.73 21.02 18.63
CA PRO A 384 28.36 22.01 17.76
C PRO A 384 27.40 23.17 17.44
N LEU A 385 27.57 24.27 18.17
CA LEU A 385 27.06 25.60 17.83
C LEU A 385 28.25 26.46 17.38
N HIS A 386 28.04 27.35 16.41
CA HIS A 386 29.13 28.14 15.82
C HIS A 386 29.84 29.02 16.85
N TRP A 387 31.16 29.07 16.72
CA TRP A 387 32.07 29.83 17.57
C TRP A 387 31.96 31.34 17.30
N PRO A 388 31.71 32.20 18.32
CA PRO A 388 31.81 33.65 18.14
C PRO A 388 33.28 34.08 17.99
N GLY A 389 33.59 34.80 16.91
CA GLY A 389 34.96 35.12 16.53
C GLY A 389 35.68 36.12 17.46
N HIS A 390 36.95 36.38 17.15
CA HIS A 390 37.76 37.40 17.81
C HIS A 390 38.42 38.34 16.80
N ALA A 391 38.57 39.60 17.19
CA ALA A 391 39.27 40.63 16.43
C ALA A 391 40.61 41.00 17.09
N LEU A 392 41.59 41.38 16.25
CA LEU A 392 42.79 42.18 16.53
C LEU A 392 43.78 41.67 17.60
N GLY A 393 45.01 41.38 17.15
CA GLY A 393 46.22 41.28 17.97
C GLY A 393 47.46 41.36 17.08
N THR A 394 48.41 42.25 17.40
CA THR A 394 49.54 42.60 16.51
C THR A 394 50.91 42.24 17.06
N SER A 395 51.59 41.27 16.43
CA SER A 395 53.06 41.12 16.35
C SER A 395 53.38 39.90 15.46
N GLY A 396 54.52 39.82 14.77
CA GLY A 396 55.54 40.81 14.47
C GLY A 396 56.12 40.55 13.07
N LYS A 397 57.08 41.36 12.62
CA LYS A 397 57.85 41.02 11.40
C LYS A 397 58.84 39.91 11.75
N ASP A 398 59.13 39.02 10.80
CA ASP A 398 60.44 39.06 10.14
C ASP A 398 60.49 38.20 8.86
N LYS A 399 61.50 38.50 8.04
CA LYS A 399 61.99 37.66 6.94
C LYS A 399 63.36 37.07 7.38
N GLU A 400 64.09 36.19 6.68
CA GLU A 400 64.06 35.76 5.27
C GLU A 400 64.51 34.25 5.18
N PRO A 401 65.26 33.66 4.21
CA PRO A 401 64.79 32.41 3.57
C PRO A 401 65.76 31.19 3.55
N CYS A 402 65.25 30.07 2.99
CA CYS A 402 66.00 28.99 2.31
C CYS A 402 66.91 28.08 3.18
N PRO A 403 67.43 26.94 2.66
CA PRO A 403 67.32 26.38 1.29
C PRO A 403 65.90 26.03 0.84
#